data_AF-A0A3B9P2Z1-F1
#
_entry.id   AF-A0A3B9P2Z1-F1
#
_cell.length_a   1.000
_cell.length_b   1.000
_cell.length_c   1.000
_cell.angle_alpha   90.00
_cell.angle_beta   90.00
_cell.angle_gamma   90.00
#
_symmetry.space_group_name_H-M   'P 1'
#
loop_
_entity.id
_entity.type
_entity.pdbx_description
1 polymer ?
#
loop_
_entity_poly.entity_id
_entity_poly.type
_entity_poly.pdbx_seq_one_letter_code
_entity_poly.pdbx_strand_id
1 'polypeptide(L)'
;MLPFVAQQGEIQSERLRTALEAAYEGLPTSSSAAETYMGRDAAYVLQKAVQKAEGMKDDFVATEHLLLALLEDKGGAGKMLNDAGFTIKLVESAIDSLRKGRHANSSGAENTYNSLDKYAKNLNKMAEEGKLDPVIGRGDEIRRVLQILSRRTKNNPILVGEPGVGKTA
;
A
#
# COMPACT_ATOMS: atom_id res chain seq x y z
N MET A 1 -3.30 -0.26 -1.85
CA MET A 1 -3.77 -1.58 -1.38
C MET A 1 -3.64 -2.63 -2.49
N LEU A 2 -4.41 -2.57 -3.57
CA LEU A 2 -4.38 -3.60 -4.64
C LEU A 2 -2.98 -3.89 -5.24
N PRO A 3 -2.11 -2.91 -5.54
CA PRO A 3 -0.76 -3.19 -6.02
C PRO A 3 0.12 -3.90 -4.97
N PHE A 4 -0.09 -3.62 -3.69
CA PHE A 4 0.64 -4.24 -2.59
C PHE A 4 0.25 -5.72 -2.45
N VAL A 5 -1.05 -6.03 -2.51
CA VAL A 5 -1.54 -7.42 -2.52
C VAL A 5 -1.01 -8.16 -3.74
N ALA A 6 -1.06 -7.53 -4.92
CA ALA A 6 -0.55 -8.14 -6.14
C ALA A 6 0.94 -8.47 -6.03
N GLN A 7 1.73 -7.58 -5.44
CA GLN A 7 3.15 -7.82 -5.19
C GLN A 7 3.37 -8.97 -4.20
N GLN A 8 2.58 -9.06 -3.13
CA GLN A 8 2.71 -10.16 -2.15
C GLN A 8 2.27 -11.51 -2.70
N GLY A 9 1.28 -11.53 -3.60
CA GLY A 9 0.80 -12.75 -4.25
C GLY A 9 1.50 -13.09 -5.56
N GLU A 10 2.55 -12.35 -5.94
CA GLU A 10 3.22 -12.47 -7.25
C GLU A 10 2.24 -12.41 -8.44
N ILE A 11 1.16 -11.64 -8.30
CA ILE A 11 0.09 -11.51 -9.28
C ILE A 11 0.48 -10.51 -10.37
N GLN A 12 0.28 -10.91 -11.62
CA GLN A 12 0.50 -10.05 -12.79
C GLN A 12 -0.66 -9.05 -12.98
N SER A 13 -0.57 -7.90 -12.32
CA SER A 13 -1.56 -6.81 -12.38
C SER A 13 -1.92 -6.34 -13.80
N GLU A 14 -0.96 -6.41 -14.73
CA GLU A 14 -1.18 -6.01 -16.13
C GLU A 14 -2.25 -6.88 -16.81
N ARG A 15 -2.27 -8.18 -16.54
CA ARG A 15 -3.29 -9.08 -17.12
C ARG A 15 -4.69 -8.73 -16.63
N LEU A 16 -4.82 -8.43 -15.33
CA LEU A 16 -6.08 -7.99 -14.75
C LEU A 16 -6.54 -6.66 -15.38
N ARG A 17 -5.60 -5.72 -15.58
CA ARG A 17 -5.89 -4.44 -16.22
C ARG A 17 -6.40 -4.62 -17.64
N THR A 18 -5.71 -5.40 -18.47
CA THR A 18 -6.15 -5.65 -19.86
C THR A 18 -7.52 -6.31 -19.91
N ALA A 19 -7.78 -7.30 -19.04
CA ALA A 19 -9.09 -7.93 -18.96
C ALA A 19 -10.19 -6.93 -18.54
N LEU A 20 -9.89 -6.04 -17.59
CA LEU A 20 -10.80 -5.00 -17.13
C LEU A 20 -11.12 -3.99 -18.22
N GLU A 21 -10.11 -3.50 -18.95
CA GLU A 21 -10.30 -2.59 -20.08
C GLU A 21 -11.16 -3.24 -21.16
N ALA A 22 -10.90 -4.50 -21.53
CA ALA A 22 -11.72 -5.23 -22.51
C ALA A 22 -13.18 -5.39 -22.05
N ALA A 23 -13.40 -5.72 -20.78
CA ALA A 23 -14.75 -5.84 -20.22
C ALA A 23 -15.48 -4.48 -20.18
N TYR A 24 -14.76 -3.41 -19.86
CA TYR A 24 -15.29 -2.05 -19.83
C TYR A 24 -15.67 -1.53 -21.22
N GLU A 25 -14.80 -1.74 -22.22
CA GLU A 25 -15.09 -1.36 -23.61
C GLU A 25 -16.25 -2.16 -24.22
N GLY A 26 -16.48 -3.37 -23.73
CA GLY A 26 -17.62 -4.20 -24.10
C GLY A 26 -18.96 -3.73 -23.52
N LEU A 27 -18.97 -2.75 -22.62
CA LEU A 27 -20.22 -2.26 -22.03
C LEU A 27 -21.04 -1.43 -23.02
N PRO A 28 -22.38 -1.56 -23.01
CA PRO A 28 -23.25 -0.71 -23.84
C PRO A 28 -23.08 0.77 -23.49
N THR A 29 -22.85 1.60 -24.50
CA THR A 29 -22.73 3.05 -24.34
C THR A 29 -24.04 3.75 -24.69
N SER A 30 -24.47 4.72 -23.88
CA SER A 30 -25.57 5.63 -24.21
C SER A 30 -25.05 7.04 -24.51
N SER A 31 -25.50 7.64 -25.61
CA SER A 31 -25.15 9.02 -26.01
C SER A 31 -26.07 10.08 -25.41
N SER A 32 -27.16 9.67 -24.75
CA SER A 32 -28.08 10.53 -24.03
C SER A 32 -27.52 10.88 -22.64
N ALA A 33 -27.54 12.17 -22.30
CA ALA A 33 -27.21 12.68 -20.97
C ALA A 33 -28.31 12.28 -19.96
N ALA A 34 -28.35 11.00 -19.61
CA ALA A 34 -29.17 10.48 -18.54
C ALA A 34 -28.44 10.63 -17.20
N GLU A 35 -29.19 10.80 -16.11
CA GLU A 35 -28.61 10.72 -14.78
C GLU A 35 -27.97 9.35 -14.55
N THR A 36 -26.75 9.34 -14.03
CA THR A 36 -26.03 8.11 -13.73
C THR A 36 -26.48 7.60 -12.36
N TYR A 37 -26.98 6.37 -12.33
CA TYR A 37 -27.36 5.70 -11.10
C TYR A 37 -26.40 4.57 -10.76
N MET A 38 -26.30 4.28 -9.46
CA MET A 38 -25.51 3.16 -8.99
C MET A 38 -26.18 1.83 -9.38
N GLY A 39 -25.40 0.94 -10.01
CA GLY A 39 -25.85 -0.41 -10.32
C GLY A 39 -26.07 -1.24 -9.06
N ARG A 40 -26.90 -2.28 -9.16
CA ARG A 40 -27.20 -3.20 -8.05
C ARG A 40 -25.96 -3.86 -7.47
N ASP A 41 -25.04 -4.29 -8.32
CA ASP A 41 -23.81 -4.97 -7.90
C ASP A 41 -22.88 -4.02 -7.15
N ALA A 42 -22.77 -2.77 -7.62
CA ALA A 42 -22.01 -1.73 -6.94
C ALA A 42 -22.59 -1.40 -5.55
N ALA A 43 -23.92 -1.31 -5.45
CA ALA A 43 -24.61 -1.11 -4.18
C ALA A 43 -24.34 -2.26 -3.19
N TYR A 44 -24.39 -3.50 -3.68
CA TYR A 44 -24.10 -4.70 -2.89
C TYR A 44 -22.67 -4.68 -2.35
N VAL A 45 -21.69 -4.41 -3.21
CA VAL A 45 -20.27 -4.34 -2.83
C VAL A 45 -20.03 -3.25 -1.79
N LEU A 46 -20.61 -2.06 -1.95
CA LEU A 46 -20.45 -0.98 -0.97
C LEU A 46 -21.06 -1.34 0.39
N GLN A 47 -22.26 -1.94 0.40
CA GLN A 47 -22.86 -2.41 1.64
C GLN A 47 -22.01 -3.49 2.31
N LYS A 48 -21.42 -4.41 1.54
CA LYS A 48 -20.50 -5.43 2.05
C LYS A 48 -19.22 -4.81 2.59
N ALA A 49 -18.67 -3.80 1.95
CA ALA A 49 -17.49 -3.08 2.43
C ALA A 49 -17.74 -2.43 3.81
N VAL A 50 -18.94 -1.88 4.04
CA VAL A 50 -19.34 -1.37 5.36
C VAL A 50 -19.34 -2.49 6.40
N GLN A 51 -19.95 -3.64 6.10
CA GLN A 51 -19.96 -4.80 7.01
C GLN A 51 -18.53 -5.30 7.32
N LYS A 52 -17.62 -5.25 6.35
CA LYS A 52 -16.21 -5.60 6.56
C LYS A 52 -15.50 -4.62 7.48
N ALA A 53 -15.71 -3.32 7.31
CA ALA A 53 -15.15 -2.30 8.19
C ALA A 53 -15.64 -2.48 9.64
N GLU A 54 -16.94 -2.69 9.84
CA GLU A 54 -17.52 -2.97 11.16
C GLU A 54 -16.93 -4.24 11.79
N GLY A 55 -16.81 -5.32 11.02
CA GLY A 55 -16.21 -6.58 11.48
C GLY A 55 -14.74 -6.44 11.87
N MET A 56 -14.02 -5.51 11.25
CA MET A 56 -12.62 -5.19 11.53
C MET A 56 -12.45 -4.09 12.60
N LYS A 57 -13.57 -3.59 13.16
CA LYS A 57 -13.62 -2.51 14.15
C LYS A 57 -12.99 -1.21 13.66
N ASP A 58 -13.19 -0.91 12.39
CA ASP A 58 -12.74 0.35 11.79
C ASP A 58 -13.90 1.36 11.72
N ASP A 59 -13.62 2.62 12.01
CA ASP A 59 -14.62 3.70 11.96
C ASP A 59 -14.89 4.18 10.52
N PHE A 60 -13.97 3.91 9.58
CA PHE A 60 -14.06 4.33 8.19
C PHE A 60 -13.88 3.16 7.20
N VAL A 61 -14.62 3.21 6.10
CA VAL A 61 -14.45 2.26 4.98
C VAL A 61 -13.21 2.62 4.16
N ALA A 62 -12.08 2.02 4.51
CA ALA A 62 -10.85 2.03 3.72
C ALA A 62 -10.92 1.13 2.46
N THR A 63 -9.93 1.30 1.56
CA THR A 63 -9.86 0.56 0.29
C THR A 63 -9.75 -0.96 0.43
N GLU A 64 -9.18 -1.47 1.53
CA GLU A 64 -9.13 -2.91 1.78
C GLU A 64 -10.48 -3.56 2.02
N HIS A 65 -11.41 -2.87 2.68
CA HIS A 65 -12.76 -3.39 2.88
C HIS A 65 -13.48 -3.53 1.54
N LEU A 66 -13.27 -2.57 0.64
CA LEU A 66 -13.82 -2.60 -0.70
C LEU A 66 -13.23 -3.77 -1.51
N LEU A 67 -11.93 -4.03 -1.40
CA LEU A 67 -11.31 -5.17 -2.11
C LEU A 67 -11.81 -6.52 -1.57
N LEU A 68 -11.95 -6.65 -0.24
CA LEU A 68 -12.54 -7.85 0.37
C LEU A 68 -14.00 -8.05 -0.08
N ALA A 69 -14.78 -6.98 -0.13
CA ALA A 69 -16.16 -7.03 -0.60
C ALA A 69 -16.26 -7.41 -2.09
N LEU A 70 -15.38 -6.87 -2.93
CA LEU A 70 -15.30 -7.23 -4.36
C LEU A 70 -14.94 -8.70 -4.57
N LEU A 71 -14.08 -9.28 -3.72
CA LEU A 71 -13.71 -10.70 -3.82
C LEU A 71 -14.86 -11.65 -3.43
N GLU A 72 -15.78 -11.20 -2.60
CA GLU A 72 -16.99 -11.94 -2.24
C GLU A 72 -18.14 -11.74 -3.23
N ASP A 73 -18.02 -10.76 -4.13
CA ASP A 73 -19.01 -10.51 -5.17
C ASP A 73 -19.04 -11.68 -6.18
N LYS A 74 -20.26 -12.06 -6.58
CA LYS A 74 -20.49 -13.10 -7.58
C LYS A 74 -20.59 -12.54 -9.00
N GLY A 75 -20.52 -11.21 -9.14
CA GLY A 75 -20.49 -10.52 -10.42
C GLY A 75 -19.15 -10.65 -11.15
N GLY A 76 -19.05 -9.93 -12.27
CA GLY A 76 -17.89 -9.98 -13.15
C GLY A 76 -16.60 -9.55 -12.46
N ALA A 77 -16.65 -8.51 -11.62
CA ALA A 77 -15.48 -7.98 -10.93
C ALA A 77 -14.86 -9.00 -9.96
N GLY A 78 -15.69 -9.65 -9.13
CA GLY A 78 -15.22 -10.70 -8.22
C GLY A 78 -14.61 -11.87 -8.98
N LYS A 79 -15.24 -12.32 -10.07
CA LYS A 79 -14.69 -13.38 -10.92
C LYS A 79 -13.33 -13.01 -11.51
N MET A 80 -13.19 -11.81 -12.06
CA MET A 80 -11.93 -11.34 -12.66
C MET A 80 -10.79 -11.24 -11.64
N LEU A 81 -11.09 -10.80 -10.41
CA LEU A 81 -10.10 -10.78 -9.34
C LEU A 81 -9.66 -12.20 -8.94
N ASN A 82 -10.61 -13.13 -8.79
CA ASN A 82 -10.30 -14.53 -8.50
C ASN A 82 -9.49 -15.19 -9.64
N ASP A 83 -9.88 -14.96 -10.89
CA ASP A 83 -9.19 -15.47 -12.08
C ASP A 83 -7.75 -14.90 -12.21
N ALA A 84 -7.54 -13.67 -11.74
CA ALA A 84 -6.21 -13.07 -11.64
C ALA A 84 -5.38 -13.61 -10.45
N GLY A 85 -5.95 -14.44 -9.58
CA GLY A 85 -5.26 -15.06 -8.45
C GLY A 85 -5.41 -14.33 -7.12
N PHE A 86 -6.25 -13.29 -7.05
CA PHE A 86 -6.59 -12.67 -5.76
C PHE A 86 -7.48 -13.61 -4.97
N THR A 87 -7.12 -13.88 -3.71
CA THR A 87 -7.93 -14.68 -2.79
C THR A 87 -8.17 -13.92 -1.51
N ILE A 88 -9.27 -14.25 -0.81
CA ILE A 88 -9.61 -13.61 0.48
C ILE A 88 -8.45 -13.74 1.46
N LYS A 89 -7.85 -14.94 1.59
CA LYS A 89 -6.72 -15.21 2.48
C LYS A 89 -5.49 -14.35 2.17
N LEU A 90 -5.17 -14.19 0.87
CA LEU A 90 -4.05 -13.36 0.44
C LEU A 90 -4.29 -11.89 0.83
N VAL A 91 -5.50 -11.39 0.60
CA VAL A 91 -5.87 -10.02 0.95
C VAL A 91 -5.84 -9.81 2.47
N GLU A 92 -6.41 -10.71 3.27
CA GLU A 92 -6.36 -10.63 4.73
C GLU A 92 -4.91 -10.59 5.25
N SER A 93 -4.05 -11.49 4.78
CA SER A 93 -2.63 -11.49 5.14
C SER A 93 -1.92 -10.19 4.76
N ALA A 94 -2.22 -9.64 3.58
CA ALA A 94 -1.64 -8.39 3.12
C ALA A 94 -2.13 -7.20 3.97
N ILE A 95 -3.40 -7.21 4.39
CA ILE A 95 -3.96 -6.18 5.27
C ILE A 95 -3.26 -6.20 6.62
N ASP A 96 -3.09 -7.38 7.23
CA ASP A 96 -2.40 -7.51 8.51
C ASP A 96 -0.96 -6.99 8.44
N SER A 97 -0.24 -7.34 7.36
CA SER A 97 1.13 -6.87 7.10
C SER A 97 1.21 -5.34 6.94
N LEU A 98 0.24 -4.75 6.24
CA LEU A 98 0.22 -3.32 5.91
C LEU A 98 -0.21 -2.47 7.11
N ARG A 99 -1.25 -2.92 7.82
CA ARG A 99 -1.82 -2.19 8.97
C ARG A 99 -0.96 -2.34 10.21
N LYS A 100 -0.34 -3.51 10.45
CA LYS A 100 0.43 -3.81 11.67
C LYS A 100 -0.35 -3.49 12.95
N GLY A 101 -1.64 -3.84 12.97
CA GLY A 101 -2.55 -3.58 14.09
C GLY A 101 -3.13 -2.16 14.16
N ARG A 102 -2.88 -1.30 13.16
CA ARG A 102 -3.56 0.00 13.05
C ARG A 102 -4.97 -0.15 12.48
N HIS A 103 -5.88 0.66 12.98
CA HIS A 103 -7.27 0.74 12.52
C HIS A 103 -7.51 1.97 11.63
N ALA A 104 -8.52 1.92 10.77
CA ALA A 104 -8.92 3.03 9.92
C ALA A 104 -9.86 3.99 10.68
N ASN A 105 -9.31 4.71 11.66
CA ASN A 105 -10.09 5.57 12.58
C ASN A 105 -10.10 7.06 12.18
N SER A 106 -9.59 7.38 10.99
CA SER A 106 -9.61 8.74 10.45
C SER A 106 -9.79 8.70 8.94
N SER A 107 -10.38 9.76 8.39
CA SER A 107 -10.41 9.96 6.95
C SER A 107 -8.99 9.91 6.37
N GLY A 108 -8.76 9.01 5.42
CA GLY A 108 -7.46 8.83 4.78
C GLY A 108 -6.40 8.09 5.61
N ALA A 109 -6.78 7.36 6.67
CA ALA A 109 -5.85 6.53 7.46
C ALA A 109 -4.99 5.62 6.57
N GLU A 110 -5.55 5.13 5.46
CA GLU A 110 -4.88 4.29 4.48
C GLU A 110 -3.69 4.96 3.78
N ASN A 111 -3.66 6.29 3.74
CA ASN A 111 -2.51 7.02 3.18
C ASN A 111 -1.26 6.86 4.03
N THR A 112 -1.42 6.62 5.33
CA THR A 112 -0.34 6.51 6.31
C THR A 112 0.29 5.13 6.38
N TYR A 113 -0.35 4.12 5.80
CA TYR A 113 0.13 2.74 5.90
C TYR A 113 1.49 2.55 5.22
N ASN A 114 1.74 3.29 4.13
CA ASN A 114 3.02 3.26 3.42
C ASN A 114 3.74 4.63 3.34
N SER A 115 3.67 5.44 4.39
CA SER A 115 4.32 6.76 4.42
C SER A 115 5.83 6.70 4.22
N LEU A 116 6.49 5.64 4.69
CA LEU A 116 7.94 5.50 4.57
C LEU A 116 8.37 5.32 3.12
N ASP A 117 7.71 4.46 2.33
CA ASP A 117 8.07 4.33 0.91
C ASP A 117 7.69 5.58 0.09
N LYS A 118 6.64 6.31 0.51
CA LYS A 118 6.21 7.53 -0.17
C LYS A 118 7.14 8.71 0.06
N TYR A 119 7.62 8.90 1.29
CA TYR A 119 8.31 10.12 1.71
C TYR A 119 9.75 9.91 2.17
N ALA A 120 10.21 8.68 2.32
CA ALA A 120 11.56 8.35 2.72
C ALA A 120 12.24 7.42 1.71
N LYS A 121 13.57 7.31 1.81
CA LYS A 121 14.37 6.31 1.09
C LYS A 121 14.92 5.32 2.09
N ASN A 122 14.72 4.02 1.83
CA ASN A 122 15.28 2.97 2.66
C ASN A 122 16.77 2.76 2.31
N LEU A 123 17.66 3.41 3.07
CA LEU A 123 19.11 3.31 2.85
C LEU A 123 19.66 1.91 3.13
N ASN A 124 19.07 1.14 4.04
CA ASN A 124 19.50 -0.24 4.33
C ASN A 124 19.29 -1.13 3.10
N LYS A 125 18.10 -1.04 2.48
CA LYS A 125 17.79 -1.78 1.24
C LYS A 125 18.72 -1.36 0.09
N MET A 126 19.01 -0.07 -0.04
CA MET A 126 19.95 0.41 -1.06
C MET A 126 21.37 -0.12 -0.81
N ALA A 127 21.79 -0.27 0.44
CA ALA A 127 23.08 -0.86 0.80
C ALA A 127 23.13 -2.36 0.45
N GLU A 128 22.09 -3.13 0.80
CA GLU A 128 21.98 -4.56 0.47
C GLU A 128 22.00 -4.80 -1.05
N GLU A 129 21.34 -3.94 -1.82
CA GLU A 129 21.31 -3.98 -3.28
C GLU A 129 22.59 -3.43 -3.94
N GLY A 130 23.58 -2.98 -3.16
CA GLY A 130 24.85 -2.43 -3.67
C GLY A 130 24.70 -1.09 -4.40
N LYS A 131 23.62 -0.34 -4.15
CA LYS A 131 23.31 0.95 -4.80
C LYS A 131 23.93 2.16 -4.08
N LEU A 132 24.58 1.95 -2.94
CA LEU A 132 25.32 3.00 -2.22
C LEU A 132 26.81 2.90 -2.55
N ASP A 133 27.41 4.06 -2.84
CA ASP A 133 28.85 4.14 -3.04
C ASP A 133 29.60 3.84 -1.72
N PRO A 134 30.77 3.20 -1.77
CA PRO A 134 31.55 2.92 -0.57
C PRO A 134 32.05 4.21 0.08
N VAL A 135 31.88 4.31 1.39
CA VAL A 135 32.29 5.48 2.17
C VAL A 135 33.76 5.37 2.56
N ILE A 136 34.59 6.30 2.08
CA ILE A 136 36.04 6.30 2.32
C ILE A 136 36.39 7.41 3.32
N GLY A 137 37.19 7.08 4.33
CA GLY A 137 37.79 8.07 5.26
C GLY A 137 36.85 8.64 6.34
N ARG A 138 35.63 8.11 6.50
CA ARG A 138 34.64 8.55 7.51
C ARG A 138 34.48 7.64 8.73
N GLY A 139 35.47 6.78 8.99
CA GLY A 139 35.36 5.72 10.00
C GLY A 139 35.15 6.23 11.42
N ASP A 140 35.77 7.36 11.79
CA ASP A 140 35.66 7.93 13.13
C ASP A 140 34.30 8.59 13.35
N GLU A 141 33.78 9.30 12.35
CA GLU A 141 32.44 9.90 12.38
C GLU A 141 31.37 8.82 12.47
N ILE A 142 31.45 7.77 11.64
CA ILE A 142 30.51 6.64 11.66
C ILE A 142 30.51 5.96 13.03
N ARG A 143 31.68 5.65 13.61
CA ARG A 143 31.77 5.05 14.95
C ARG A 143 31.16 5.96 16.02
N ARG A 144 31.38 7.26 15.94
CA ARG A 144 30.79 8.23 16.87
C ARG A 144 29.26 8.29 16.74
N VAL A 145 28.72 8.26 15.53
CA VAL A 145 27.26 8.20 15.28
C VAL A 145 26.66 6.94 15.90
N LEU A 146 27.25 5.77 15.64
CA LEU A 146 26.82 4.50 16.22
C LEU A 146 26.86 4.51 17.75
N GLN A 147 27.93 5.08 18.33
CA GLN A 147 28.06 5.24 19.77
C GLN A 147 26.93 6.12 20.35
N ILE A 148 26.56 7.22 19.68
CA ILE A 148 25.47 8.11 20.11
C ILE A 148 24.13 7.38 20.04
N LEU A 149 23.82 6.71 18.92
CA LEU A 149 22.57 5.96 18.73
C LEU A 149 22.38 4.87 19.80
N SER A 150 23.48 4.30 20.31
CA SER A 150 23.47 3.25 21.34
C SER A 150 23.28 3.76 22.78
N ARG A 151 23.20 5.09 23.00
CA ARG A 151 23.02 5.66 24.35
C ARG A 151 21.58 5.51 24.84
N ARG A 152 21.40 5.47 26.16
CA ARG A 152 20.05 5.49 26.78
C ARG A 152 19.40 6.88 26.74
N THR A 153 20.21 7.95 26.75
CA THR A 153 19.74 9.34 26.69
C THR A 153 20.59 10.13 25.69
N LYS A 154 20.01 11.16 25.06
CA LYS A 154 20.64 11.94 23.98
C LYS A 154 21.16 11.06 22.84
N ASN A 155 20.29 10.14 22.38
CA ASN A 155 20.60 9.13 21.38
C ASN A 155 20.29 9.56 19.93
N ASN A 156 19.95 10.83 19.71
CA ASN A 156 19.69 11.38 18.38
C ASN A 156 20.93 12.17 17.92
N PRO A 157 21.78 11.61 17.04
CA PRO A 157 22.96 12.31 16.54
C PRO A 157 22.57 13.46 15.60
N ILE A 158 23.32 14.57 15.65
CA ILE A 158 23.19 15.71 14.73
C ILE A 158 24.54 15.92 14.06
N LEU A 159 24.57 15.81 12.73
CA LEU A 159 25.76 16.08 11.93
C LEU A 159 25.82 17.56 11.58
N VAL A 160 26.90 18.23 11.99
CA VAL A 160 27.12 19.66 11.78
C VAL A 160 28.29 19.88 10.82
N GLY A 161 28.12 20.81 9.88
CA GLY A 161 29.15 21.17 8.90
C GLY A 161 28.55 21.94 7.73
N GLU A 162 29.39 22.54 6.89
CA GLU A 162 28.95 23.29 5.70
C GLU A 162 28.21 22.38 4.70
N PRO A 163 27.27 22.91 3.88
CA PRO A 163 26.67 22.16 2.79
C PRO A 163 27.74 21.59 1.83
N GLY A 164 27.55 20.38 1.33
CA GLY A 164 28.48 19.76 0.37
C GLY A 164 29.66 18.98 0.97
N VAL A 165 29.91 19.03 2.28
CA VAL A 165 31.03 18.29 2.93
C VAL A 165 30.83 16.77 3.03
N GLY A 166 29.77 16.22 2.44
CA GLY A 166 29.48 14.78 2.47
C GLY A 166 28.82 14.30 3.77
N LYS A 167 27.89 15.07 4.34
CA LYS A 167 27.07 14.63 5.50
C LYS A 167 26.11 13.48 5.17
N THR A 168 25.79 13.31 3.89
CA THR A 168 24.93 12.26 3.35
C THR A 168 25.72 11.04 2.86
N ALA A 169 27.06 11.13 2.87
CA ALA A 169 27.94 10.04 2.51
C ALA A 169 28.00 9.02 3.65
#